data_AF-A0A2L2Z246-F1
#
_entry.id   AF-A0A2L2Z246-F1
#
_cell.length_a   1.000
_cell.length_b   1.000
_cell.length_c   1.000
_cell.angle_alpha   90.00
_cell.angle_beta   90.00
_cell.angle_gamma   90.00
#
_symmetry.space_group_name_H-M   'P 1'
#
loop_
_entity.id
_entity.type
_entity.pdbx_description
1 polymer ?
#
loop_
_entity_poly.entity_id
_entity_poly.type
_entity_poly.pdbx_seq_one_letter_code
_entity_poly.pdbx_strand_id
1 'polypeptide(L)'
;KFLILSSTEKLSSMSPFLVQKSLETHIGNPKNVRQMPSGDLLVETNSEKQSASLLKLHQLGNVNITVTPHNTLNISKGVISDNSLQSLPTSEIIEGLSS
;
A
#
# COMPACT_ATOMS: atom_id res chain seq x y z
N LYS A 1 -0.44 5.00 4.47
CA LYS A 1 -1.03 3.64 4.26
C LYS A 1 -0.87 3.26 2.81
N PHE A 2 -0.79 1.98 2.48
CA PHE A 2 -0.71 1.48 1.11
C PHE A 2 -2.09 1.03 0.61
N LEU A 3 -2.54 1.59 -0.51
CA LEU A 3 -3.82 1.27 -1.15
C LEU A 3 -3.57 0.82 -2.59
N ILE A 4 -4.41 -0.09 -3.08
CA ILE A 4 -4.38 -0.58 -4.46
C ILE A 4 -5.62 -0.03 -5.16
N LEU A 5 -5.40 0.59 -6.33
CA LEU A 5 -6.45 0.98 -7.26
C LEU A 5 -6.48 -0.06 -8.38
N SER A 6 -7.61 -0.72 -8.52
CA SER A 6 -7.85 -1.73 -9.55
C SER A 6 -9.03 -1.36 -10.42
N SER A 7 -9.00 -1.77 -11.68
CA SER A 7 -10.09 -1.61 -12.63
C SER A 7 -10.20 -2.84 -13.53
N THR A 8 -11.36 -3.03 -14.13
CA THR A 8 -11.55 -3.99 -15.24
C THR A 8 -10.75 -3.57 -16.48
N GLU A 9 -10.53 -2.27 -16.65
CA GLU A 9 -9.64 -1.71 -17.65
C GLU A 9 -8.22 -1.57 -17.09
N LYS A 10 -7.21 -1.63 -17.96
CA LYS A 10 -5.82 -1.52 -17.53
C LYS A 10 -5.49 -0.06 -17.18
N LEU A 11 -5.35 0.29 -15.90
CA LEU A 11 -4.92 1.63 -15.49
C LEU A 11 -3.54 2.01 -16.06
N SER A 12 -2.70 1.01 -16.35
CA SER A 12 -1.43 1.17 -17.07
C SER A 12 -1.51 1.87 -18.44
N SER A 13 -2.67 1.89 -19.11
CA SER A 13 -2.82 2.62 -20.38
C SER A 13 -3.24 4.08 -20.19
N MET A 14 -3.53 4.51 -18.96
CA MET A 14 -3.86 5.89 -18.68
C MET A 14 -2.62 6.77 -18.71
N SER A 15 -2.77 8.01 -19.17
CA SER A 15 -1.69 8.99 -19.13
C SER A 15 -1.23 9.22 -17.68
N PRO A 16 0.09 9.15 -17.38
CA PRO A 16 0.59 9.37 -16.03
C PRO A 16 0.25 10.76 -15.49
N PHE A 17 0.18 11.77 -16.36
CA PHE A 17 -0.25 13.13 -16.00
C PHE A 17 -1.73 13.19 -15.59
N LEU A 18 -2.59 12.40 -16.25
CA LEU A 18 -4.00 12.32 -15.90
C LEU A 18 -4.17 11.63 -14.56
N VAL A 19 -3.49 10.51 -14.36
CA VAL A 19 -3.48 9.79 -13.08
C VAL A 19 -3.04 10.71 -11.95
N GLN A 20 -1.90 11.40 -12.13
CA GLN A 20 -1.39 12.34 -11.13
C GLN A 20 -2.41 13.45 -10.83
N LYS A 21 -2.95 14.12 -11.86
CA LYS A 21 -3.91 15.22 -11.67
C LYS A 21 -5.21 14.76 -10.99
N SER A 22 -5.71 13.58 -11.33
CA SER A 22 -6.90 13.02 -10.68
C SER A 22 -6.64 12.68 -9.20
N LEU A 23 -5.48 12.10 -8.88
CA LEU A 23 -5.09 11.86 -7.50
C LEU A 23 -4.91 13.18 -6.73
N GLU A 24 -4.24 14.17 -7.31
CA GLU A 24 -4.09 15.51 -6.72
C GLU A 24 -5.44 16.18 -6.45
N THR A 25 -6.41 16.03 -7.34
CA THR A 25 -7.75 16.61 -7.17
C THR A 25 -8.51 15.97 -6.00
N HIS A 26 -8.35 14.66 -5.78
CA HIS A 26 -9.15 13.94 -4.79
C HIS A 26 -8.48 13.81 -3.42
N ILE A 27 -7.15 13.67 -3.39
CA ILE A 27 -6.40 13.44 -2.16
C ILE A 27 -5.18 14.36 -2.01
N GLY A 28 -4.93 15.28 -2.94
CA GLY A 28 -3.70 16.07 -2.99
C GLY A 28 -2.50 15.19 -3.37
N ASN A 29 -1.31 15.57 -2.93
CA ASN A 29 -0.10 14.81 -3.23
C ASN A 29 0.00 13.55 -2.36
N PRO A 30 -0.09 12.34 -2.95
CA PRO A 30 0.26 11.11 -2.24
C PRO A 30 1.78 11.04 -2.00
N LYS A 31 2.21 10.15 -1.10
CA LYS A 31 3.63 9.94 -0.79
C LYS A 31 4.35 9.24 -1.94
N ASN A 32 3.69 8.25 -2.52
CA ASN A 32 4.21 7.51 -3.66
C ASN A 32 3.06 6.99 -4.51
N VAL A 33 3.27 6.93 -5.82
CA VAL A 33 2.40 6.27 -6.78
C VAL A 33 3.27 5.39 -7.66
N ARG A 34 2.92 4.11 -7.75
CA ARG A 34 3.66 3.13 -8.55
C ARG A 34 2.68 2.25 -9.32
N GLN A 35 2.98 2.04 -10.59
CA GLN A 35 2.29 1.03 -11.37
C GLN A 35 2.79 -0.37 -11.03
N MET A 36 1.86 -1.29 -10.78
CA MET A 36 2.17 -2.70 -10.51
C MET A 36 2.26 -3.50 -11.82
N PRO A 37 2.97 -4.64 -11.84
CA PRO A 37 3.01 -5.53 -13.01
C PRO A 37 1.63 -6.04 -13.45
N SER A 38 0.64 -6.08 -12.54
CA SER A 38 -0.76 -6.40 -12.86
C SER A 38 -1.45 -5.33 -13.72
N GLY A 39 -0.91 -4.12 -13.79
CA GLY A 39 -1.54 -2.96 -14.42
C GLY A 39 -2.34 -2.09 -13.43
N ASP A 40 -2.43 -2.49 -12.17
CA ASP A 40 -3.00 -1.70 -11.06
C ASP A 40 -2.06 -0.58 -10.61
N LEU A 41 -2.58 0.34 -9.79
CA LEU A 41 -1.77 1.37 -9.15
C LEU A 41 -1.66 1.13 -7.64
N LEU A 42 -0.42 1.08 -7.15
CA LEU A 42 -0.10 1.15 -5.73
C LEU A 42 0.07 2.61 -5.32
N VAL A 43 -0.71 3.06 -4.34
CA VAL A 43 -0.66 4.42 -3.80
C VAL A 43 -0.31 4.37 -2.33
N GLU A 44 0.77 5.04 -1.96
CA GLU A 44 1.13 5.28 -0.56
C GLU A 44 0.62 6.68 -0.13
N THR A 45 -0.20 6.72 0.92
CA THR A 45 -0.76 7.97 1.45
C THR A 45 0.06 8.53 2.62
N ASN A 46 0.10 9.87 2.73
CA ASN A 46 0.78 10.59 3.81
C ASN A 46 -0.03 10.65 5.11
N SER A 47 -1.36 10.55 5.03
CA SER A 47 -2.25 10.69 6.19
C SER A 47 -3.45 9.75 6.12
N GLU A 48 -4.10 9.57 7.26
CA GLU A 48 -5.35 8.80 7.35
C GLU A 48 -6.48 9.45 6.56
N LYS A 49 -6.56 10.79 6.59
CA LYS A 49 -7.54 11.56 5.81
C LYS A 49 -7.42 11.27 4.32
N GLN A 50 -6.21 11.27 3.78
CA GLN A 50 -5.98 10.90 2.37
C GLN A 50 -6.42 9.46 2.09
N SER A 51 -6.06 8.50 2.94
CA SER A 51 -6.49 7.11 2.73
C SER A 51 -8.00 6.92 2.80
N ALA A 52 -8.67 7.60 3.73
CA ALA A 52 -10.13 7.52 3.86
C ALA A 52 -10.84 8.15 2.67
N SER A 53 -10.33 9.26 2.13
CA SER A 53 -10.84 9.86 0.90
C SER A 53 -10.59 8.96 -0.32
N LEU A 54 -9.40 8.36 -0.43
CA LEU A 54 -9.08 7.48 -1.56
C LEU A 54 -9.95 6.22 -1.53
N LEU A 55 -10.22 5.62 -0.37
CA LEU A 55 -11.09 4.43 -0.25
C LEU A 55 -12.53 4.67 -0.70
N LYS A 56 -12.99 5.92 -0.74
CA LYS A 56 -14.33 6.31 -1.24
C LYS A 56 -14.33 6.62 -2.72
N LEU A 57 -13.17 6.59 -3.38
CA LEU A 57 -13.04 6.90 -4.79
C LEU A 57 -13.44 5.69 -5.64
N HIS A 58 -14.42 5.88 -6.52
CA HIS A 58 -14.93 4.83 -7.41
C HIS A 58 -14.61 5.09 -8.88
N GLN A 59 -14.01 6.23 -9.20
CA GLN A 59 -13.68 6.60 -10.57
C GLN A 59 -12.38 7.40 -10.61
N LEU A 60 -11.56 7.14 -11.62
CA LEU A 60 -10.35 7.90 -11.91
C LEU A 60 -10.41 8.36 -13.37
N GLY A 61 -10.63 9.65 -13.59
CA GLY A 61 -10.97 10.15 -14.93
C GLY A 61 -12.31 9.56 -15.39
N ASN A 62 -12.29 8.80 -16.49
CA ASN A 62 -13.48 8.13 -17.02
C ASN A 62 -13.52 6.62 -16.68
N VAL A 63 -12.54 6.11 -15.94
CA VAL A 63 -12.39 4.68 -15.65
C VAL A 63 -12.94 4.39 -14.26
N ASN A 64 -13.85 3.43 -14.16
CA ASN A 64 -14.33 2.96 -12.87
C ASN A 64 -13.25 2.15 -12.16
N ILE A 65 -13.04 2.43 -10.88
CA ILE A 65 -12.01 1.80 -10.07
C ILE A 65 -12.59 1.26 -8.76
N THR A 66 -11.91 0.27 -8.21
CA THR A 66 -12.09 -0.20 -6.83
C THR A 66 -10.81 0.07 -6.07
N VAL A 67 -10.95 0.61 -4.85
CA VAL A 67 -9.82 0.93 -3.99
C VAL A 67 -9.83 -0.01 -2.80
N THR A 68 -8.75 -0.76 -2.61
CA THR A 68 -8.62 -1.70 -1.48
C THR A 68 -7.33 -1.46 -0.70
N PRO A 69 -7.32 -1.72 0.62
CA PRO A 69 -6.07 -1.77 1.37
C PRO A 69 -5.11 -2.82 0.80
N HIS A 70 -3.82 -2.51 0.77
CA HIS A 70 -2.81 -3.51 0.43
C HIS A 70 -2.68 -4.55 1.56
N ASN A 71 -2.77 -5.84 1.22
CA ASN A 71 -2.87 -6.92 2.21
C ASN A 71 -1.63 -7.07 3.11
N THR A 72 -0.42 -6.92 2.56
CA THR A 72 0.83 -7.15 3.33
C THR A 72 1.54 -5.88 3.76
N LEU A 73 1.66 -4.87 2.88
CA LEU A 73 2.40 -3.64 3.17
C LEU A 73 1.82 -2.79 4.31
N ASN A 74 0.56 -3.01 4.69
CA ASN A 74 -0.05 -2.35 5.85
C ASN A 74 0.10 -3.15 7.16
N ILE A 75 0.78 -4.30 7.13
CA ILE A 75 0.96 -5.17 8.30
C ILE A 75 2.45 -5.16 8.66
N SER A 76 2.76 -4.85 9.92
CA SER A 76 4.05 -5.20 10.50
C SER A 76 3.93 -6.59 11.14
N LYS A 77 4.85 -7.51 10.81
CA LYS A 77 4.86 -8.86 11.39
C LYS A 77 5.44 -8.92 12.81
N GLY A 78 5.85 -7.78 13.38
CA GLY A 78 6.43 -7.72 14.74
C GLY A 78 7.73 -8.51 14.91
N VAL A 79 8.48 -8.75 13.83
CA VAL A 79 9.73 -9.52 13.91
C VAL A 79 10.82 -8.68 14.58
N ILE A 80 11.43 -9.23 15.62
CA ILE A 80 12.62 -8.66 16.27
C ILE A 80 13.85 -9.32 15.64
N SER A 81 14.76 -8.51 15.10
CA SER A 81 16.03 -8.96 14.54
C SER A 81 17.17 -8.40 15.39
N ASP A 82 17.95 -9.28 16.02
CA ASP A 82 19.10 -8.91 16.85
C ASP A 82 20.23 -9.91 16.59
N ASN A 83 21.45 -9.39 16.37
CA ASN A 83 22.61 -10.23 16.03
C ASN A 83 23.04 -11.12 17.21
N SER A 84 22.77 -10.71 18.45
CA SER A 84 23.06 -11.47 19.67
C SER A 84 22.20 -12.73 19.77
N LEU A 85 21.00 -12.73 19.16
CA LEU A 85 20.12 -13.91 19.10
C LEU A 85 20.68 -14.98 18.16
N GLN A 86 21.56 -14.65 17.20
CA GLN A 86 22.16 -15.64 16.30
C GLN A 86 23.10 -16.61 17.03
N SER A 87 23.72 -16.18 18.14
CA SER A 87 24.59 -17.03 18.94
C SER A 87 23.87 -17.89 19.99
N LEU A 88 22.58 -17.64 20.23
CA LEU A 88 21.80 -18.40 21.21
C LEU A 88 21.28 -19.71 20.59
N PRO A 89 21.27 -20.82 21.35
CA PRO A 89 20.59 -22.02 20.90
C PRO A 89 19.08 -21.76 20.79
N THR A 90 18.43 -22.36 19.79
CA THR A 90 17.00 -22.16 19.52
C THR A 90 16.12 -22.49 20.74
N SER A 91 16.53 -23.44 21.58
CA SER A 91 15.82 -23.80 22.82
C SER A 91 15.74 -22.65 23.82
N GLU A 92 16.83 -21.90 24.01
CA GLU A 92 16.88 -20.77 24.95
C GLU A 92 16.00 -19.61 24.46
N ILE A 93 16.01 -19.36 23.14
CA ILE A 93 15.14 -18.36 22.50
C ILE A 93 13.66 -18.75 22.69
N ILE A 94 13.29 -20.01 22.48
CA ILE A 94 11.92 -20.48 22.64
C ILE A 94 11.47 -20.38 24.10
N GLU A 95 12.31 -20.77 25.05
CA GLU A 95 12.00 -20.71 26.49
C GLU A 95 11.76 -19.27 26.95
N GLY A 96 12.63 -18.34 26.56
CA GLY A 96 12.49 -16.92 26.88
C GLY A 96 11.28 -16.24 26.24
N LEU A 97 10.84 -16.67 25.05
CA LEU A 97 9.65 -16.15 24.37
C LEU A 97 8.34 -16.80 24.81
N SER A 98 8.39 -17.97 25.46
CA SER A 98 7.21 -18.71 25.92
C SER A 98 6.79 -18.35 27.35
N SER A 99 7.54 -17.48 28.03
CA SER A 99 7.27 -16.96 29.37
C SER A 99 6.59 -15.60 29.32
#